data_AF-A0A954WMD8-F1
#
_entry.id   AF-A0A954WMD8-F1
#
_cell.length_a   1.000
_cell.length_b   1.000
_cell.length_c   1.000
_cell.angle_alpha   90.00
_cell.angle_beta   90.00
_cell.angle_gamma   90.00
#
_symmetry.space_group_name_H-M   'P 1'
#
loop_
_entity.id
_entity.type
_entity.pdbx_description
1 polymer ?
#
loop_
_entity_poly.entity_id
_entity_poly.type
_entity_poly.pdbx_seq_one_letter_code
_entity_poly.pdbx_strand_id
1 'polypeptide(L)' 'MMYTVSQVAEKLNVSPKTVYALLRQGLEHYRVGNAIRIDDRQIQMYLDAQKIREDSAPTPPPRKQAPKLKHLRID' A
#
# COMPACT_ATOMS: atom_id res chain seq x y z
N MET A 1 8.09 6.54 16.57
CA MET A 1 9.03 7.33 15.73
C MET A 1 8.26 7.73 14.48
N MET A 2 8.37 8.98 14.04
CA MET A 2 7.56 9.52 12.94
C MET A 2 8.28 9.43 11.59
N TYR A 3 7.65 8.77 10.62
CA TYR A 3 8.17 8.58 9.27
C TYR A 3 7.43 9.43 8.24
N THR A 4 8.15 9.80 7.18
CA THR A 4 7.57 10.37 5.96
C THR A 4 7.02 9.27 5.06
N VAL A 5 6.21 9.65 4.06
CA VAL A 5 5.70 8.71 3.05
C VAL A 5 6.82 7.96 2.33
N SER A 6 7.94 8.63 2.01
CA SER A 6 9.09 7.98 1.35
C SER A 6 9.74 6.92 2.24
N GLN A 7 9.96 7.23 3.52
CA GLN A 7 10.56 6.28 4.45
C GLN A 7 9.64 5.07 4.72
N VAL A 8 8.33 5.28 4.77
CA VAL A 8 7.37 4.17 4.89
C VAL A 8 7.38 3.31 3.63
N ALA A 9 7.48 3.93 2.44
CA ALA A 9 7.59 3.21 1.18
C ALA A 9 8.83 2.30 1.15
N GLU A 10 9.97 2.80 1.62
CA GLU A 10 11.20 2.02 1.79
C GLU A 10 11.02 0.88 2.79
N LYS A 11 10.46 1.15 3.99
CA LYS A 11 10.25 0.13 5.03
C LYS A 11 9.32 -1.00 4.58
N LEU A 12 8.25 -0.67 3.86
CA LEU A 12 7.27 -1.64 3.37
C LEU A 12 7.68 -2.25 2.02
N ASN A 13 8.78 -1.78 1.42
CA ASN A 13 9.25 -2.17 0.10
C ASN A 13 8.16 -2.03 -1.00
N VAL A 14 7.51 -0.87 -1.02
CA VAL A 14 6.46 -0.52 -2.00
C VAL A 14 6.71 0.86 -2.58
N SER A 15 5.98 1.23 -3.63
CA SER A 15 6.06 2.59 -4.17
C SER A 15 5.41 3.63 -3.24
N PRO A 16 5.86 4.90 -3.23
CA PRO A 16 5.18 5.98 -2.50
C PRO A 16 3.71 6.14 -2.90
N LYS A 17 3.39 5.89 -4.18
CA LYS A 17 2.01 5.91 -4.70
C LYS A 17 1.14 4.84 -4.01
N THR A 18 1.71 3.67 -3.75
CA THR A 18 1.04 2.61 -2.97
C THR A 18 0.76 3.08 -1.56
N VAL A 19 1.72 3.73 -0.89
CA VAL A 19 1.51 4.29 0.45
C VAL A 19 0.36 5.31 0.45
N TYR A 20 0.32 6.24 -0.50
CA TYR A 20 -0.82 7.16 -0.63
C TYR A 20 -2.16 6.45 -0.87
N ALA A 21 -2.17 5.32 -1.60
CA ALA A 21 -3.37 4.51 -1.73
C ALA A 21 -3.78 3.88 -0.41
N LEU A 22 -2.83 3.35 0.38
CA LEU A 22 -3.08 2.79 1.71
C LEU A 22 -3.62 3.84 2.69
N LEU A 23 -3.09 5.06 2.66
CA LEU A 23 -3.59 6.17 3.46
C LEU A 23 -5.06 6.49 3.13
N ARG A 24 -5.46 6.41 1.86
CA ARG A 24 -6.86 6.56 1.44
C ARG A 24 -7.74 5.37 1.84
N GLN A 25 -7.14 4.20 2.01
CA GLN A 25 -7.83 2.97 2.42
C GLN A 25 -7.95 2.82 3.94
N GLY A 26 -7.42 3.77 4.72
CA GLY A 26 -7.56 3.79 6.17
C GLY A 26 -6.29 3.46 6.96
N LEU A 27 -5.12 3.45 6.33
CA LEU A 27 -3.86 3.47 7.09
C LEU A 27 -3.80 4.77 7.91
N GLU A 28 -3.75 4.62 9.23
CA GLU A 28 -3.71 5.77 10.15
C GLU A 28 -2.45 6.61 9.93
N HIS A 29 -2.62 7.92 10.01
CA HIS A 29 -1.56 8.88 9.84
C HIS A 29 -1.90 10.21 10.50
N TYR A 30 -0.88 11.01 10.71
CA TYR A 30 -0.97 12.37 11.20
C TYR A 30 -0.68 13.34 10.07
N ARG A 31 -1.43 14.45 10.05
CA ARG A 31 -1.12 15.59 9.19
C ARG A 31 -0.48 16.68 10.04
N VAL A 32 0.78 16.99 9.76
CA VAL A 32 1.57 18.00 10.48
C VAL A 32 1.89 19.12 9.50
N GLY A 33 1.09 20.18 9.54
CA GLY A 33 1.10 21.23 8.52
C GLY A 33 0.73 20.65 7.14
N ASN A 34 1.60 20.86 6.15
CA ASN A 34 1.42 20.31 4.80
C ASN A 34 2.07 18.91 4.60
N ALA A 35 2.61 18.31 5.66
CA ALA A 35 3.29 17.02 5.58
C ALA A 35 2.46 15.89 6.19
N ILE A 36 2.57 14.69 5.61
CA ILE A 36 2.05 13.45 6.19
C ILE A 36 3.14 12.79 7.02
N ARG A 37 2.78 12.38 8.24
CA ARG A 37 3.64 11.65 9.17
C ARG A 37 2.93 10.39 9.64
N ILE A 38 3.66 9.28 9.68
CA ILE A 38 3.14 7.97 10.05
C ILE A 38 3.97 7.46 11.21
N ASP A 39 3.34 7.13 12.33
CA ASP A 39 4.07 6.56 13.46
C ASP A 39 4.39 5.08 13.20
N ASP A 40 5.56 4.63 13.68
CA ASP A 40 5.99 3.25 13.57
C ASP A 40 4.94 2.23 14.06
N ARG A 41 4.20 2.57 15.13
CA ARG A 41 3.16 1.70 15.69
C ARG A 41 2.02 1.49 14.70
N GLN A 42 1.64 2.51 13.94
CA GLN A 42 0.58 2.44 12.93
C GLN A 42 0.99 1.52 11.77
N ILE A 43 2.26 1.59 11.37
CA ILE A 43 2.83 0.69 10.34
C ILE A 43 2.76 -0.76 10.82
N GLN A 44 3.18 -1.02 12.06
CA GLN A 44 3.16 -2.36 12.63
C GLN A 44 1.74 -2.91 12.78
N MET A 45 0.80 -2.11 13.28
CA MET A 45 -0.61 -2.48 13.38
C MET A 45 -1.22 -2.84 12.02
N TYR A 46 -0.87 -2.08 10.97
CA TYR A 46 -1.30 -2.40 9.62
C TYR A 46 -0.76 -3.76 9.15
N LEU A 47 0.54 -4.01 9.33
CA LEU A 47 1.15 -5.30 8.96
C LEU A 47 0.52 -6.47 9.73
N ASP A 48 0.26 -6.30 11.02
CA ASP A 48 -0.38 -7.32 11.84
C ASP A 48 -1.81 -7.61 11.40
N ALA A 49 -2.55 -6.60 10.96
CA ALA A 49 -3.89 -6.76 10.39
C ALA A 49 -3.89 -7.48 9.03
N GLN A 50 -2.79 -7.43 8.27
CA GLN A 50 -2.65 -8.11 6.98
C GLN A 50 -2.08 -9.53 7.08
N LYS A 51 -1.70 -10.00 8.27
CA LYS A 51 -1.24 -11.38 8.46
C LYS A 51 -2.39 -12.34 8.16
N ILE A 52 -2.30 -13.03 7.02
CA ILE A 52 -3.14 -14.18 6.72
C ILE A 52 -2.70 -15.30 7.68
N ARG A 53 -3.61 -15.76 8.55
CA ARG A 53 -3.40 -16.99 9.33
C ARG A 53 -3.46 -18.15 8.34
N GLU A 54 -2.48 -19.05 8.38
CA GLU A 54 -2.33 -20.15 7.41
C GLU A 54 -3.59 -21.01 7.22
N ASP A 55 -4.53 -20.99 8.17
CA ASP A 55 -5.85 -21.63 8.05
C ASP A 55 -6.82 -20.96 7.05
N SER A 56 -6.43 -19.85 6.40
CA SER A 56 -7.33 -18.98 5.63
C SER A 56 -7.01 -18.95 4.13
N ALA A 57 -7.34 -20.02 3.41
CA ALA A 57 -7.51 -20.12 1.94
C ALA A 57 -6.33 -19.71 1.02
N PRO A 58 -6.23 -20.29 -0.20
CA PRO A 58 -5.12 -20.02 -1.11
C PRO A 58 -5.14 -18.58 -1.64
N THR A 59 -3.98 -17.91 -1.57
CA THR A 59 -3.77 -16.57 -2.12
C THR A 59 -4.06 -16.56 -3.63
N PRO A 60 -4.85 -15.60 -4.15
CA PRO A 60 -5.09 -15.50 -5.58
C PRO A 60 -3.77 -15.26 -6.33
N PRO A 61 -3.58 -15.88 -7.51
CA PRO A 61 -2.35 -15.71 -8.27
C PRO A 61 -2.15 -14.23 -8.66
N PRO A 62 -0.88 -13.78 -8.79
CA PRO A 62 -0.58 -12.42 -9.21
C PRO A 62 -1.30 -12.11 -10.53
N ARG A 63 -1.94 -10.94 -10.58
CA ARG A 63 -2.73 -10.50 -11.73
C ARG A 63 -1.83 -10.45 -12.97
N LYS A 64 -2.04 -11.38 -13.92
CA LYS A 64 -1.38 -11.33 -15.23
C LYS A 64 -1.67 -9.96 -15.84
N GLN A 65 -0.62 -9.21 -16.18
CA GLN A 65 -0.79 -7.93 -16.85
C GLN A 65 -1.57 -8.17 -18.14
N ALA A 66 -2.67 -7.45 -18.33
CA ALA A 66 -3.46 -7.58 -19.54
C ALA A 66 -2.60 -7.18 -20.76
N PRO A 67 -2.62 -7.96 -21.86
CA PRO A 67 -1.89 -7.59 -23.06
C PRO A 67 -2.41 -6.25 -23.58
N LYS A 68 -1.48 -5.33 -23.90
CA LYS A 68 -1.79 -4.03 -24.49
C LYS A 68 -2.41 -4.29 -25.89
N LEU A 69 -3.70 -4.02 -26.04
CA LEU A 69 -4.41 -4.21 -27.31
C LEU A 69 -3.90 -3.18 -28.33
N LYS A 70 -3.05 -3.60 -29.27
CA LYS A 70 -2.37 -2.71 -30.23
C LYS A 70 -3.25 -2.24 -31.40
N HIS A 71 -4.37 -2.92 -31.64
CA HIS A 71 -5.18 -2.74 -32.86
C HIS A 71 -6.65 -2.39 -32.59
N LEU A 72 -7.01 -2.12 -31.33
CA LEU A 72 -8.36 -1.66 -31.03
C LEU A 72 -8.43 -0.15 -31.28
N ARG A 73 -9.00 0.26 -32.42
CA ARG A 73 -9.51 1.60 -32.62
C ARG A 73 -10.97 1.58 -32.21
N ILE A 74 -11.32 2.39 -31.22
CA ILE A 74 -12.72 2.66 -30.88
C ILE A 74 -13.05 3.88 -31.74
N ASP A 75 -13.96 3.70 -32.70
CA ASP A 75 -14.54 4.77 -33.52
C ASP A 75 -15.41 5.72 -32.68
#